data_AF-A0A5N8X4D9-F1
#
_entry.id   AF-A0A5N8X4D9-F1
#
_cell.length_a   1.000
_cell.length_b   1.000
_cell.length_c   1.000
_cell.angle_alpha   90.00
_cell.angle_beta   90.00
_cell.angle_gamma   90.00
#
_symmetry.space_group_name_H-M   'P 1'
#
loop_
_entity.id
_entity.type
_entity.pdbx_description
1 polymer ?
#
loop_
_entity_poly.entity_id
_entity_poly.type
_entity_poly.pdbx_seq_one_letter_code
_entity_poly.pdbx_strand_id
1 'polypeptide(L)'
;PDPGRVPSPSPSRPAFQPVTIRTARDAVTAAALYLRWLGYRDVRRADQRPPSGIGLAARGVLAQVDPTVRPASLRDVECLWLTAMTESAVCLYFSLAGFAPEARGRADSLGVPLFVLDLTGTPRPVNGPARELIATGA
;
A
#
# COMPACT_ATOMS: atom_id res chain seq x y z
N PRO A 1 41.06 -7.61 -17.81
CA PRO A 1 40.61 -7.07 -16.51
C PRO A 1 40.06 -5.66 -16.70
N ASP A 2 38.74 -5.53 -16.80
CA ASP A 2 38.03 -4.25 -16.99
C ASP A 2 37.73 -3.65 -15.60
N PRO A 3 38.18 -2.42 -15.26
CA PRO A 3 37.96 -1.86 -13.93
C PRO A 3 36.47 -1.59 -13.71
N GLY A 4 35.99 -2.11 -12.58
CA GLY A 4 34.58 -2.18 -12.19
C GLY A 4 33.76 -0.94 -12.52
N ARG A 5 32.72 -1.17 -13.32
CA ARG A 5 31.54 -0.31 -13.43
C ARG A 5 30.97 -0.10 -12.03
N VAL A 6 31.26 1.04 -11.43
CA VAL A 6 30.62 1.48 -10.18
C VAL A 6 29.11 1.59 -10.45
N PRO A 7 28.24 0.94 -9.66
CA PRO A 7 26.81 1.09 -9.85
C PRO A 7 26.42 2.56 -9.61
N SER A 8 25.84 3.19 -10.62
CA SER A 8 25.29 4.54 -10.51
C SER A 8 24.28 4.57 -9.36
N PRO A 9 24.26 5.60 -8.50
CA PRO A 9 23.26 5.71 -7.46
C PRO A 9 21.89 5.74 -8.12
N SER A 10 21.01 4.81 -7.75
CA SER A 10 19.60 4.86 -8.10
C SER A 10 19.08 6.26 -7.77
N PRO A 11 18.30 6.92 -8.65
CA PRO A 11 17.78 8.24 -8.35
C PRO A 11 17.05 8.18 -7.01
N SER A 12 17.55 8.92 -6.02
CA SER A 12 16.95 8.97 -4.69
C SER A 12 15.52 9.46 -4.87
N ARG A 13 14.53 8.63 -4.52
CA ARG A 13 13.12 8.99 -4.59
C ARG A 13 12.92 10.31 -3.81
N PRO A 14 12.25 11.33 -4.38
CA PRO A 14 12.06 12.61 -3.70
C PRO A 14 11.31 12.42 -2.38
N ALA A 15 11.37 13.39 -1.46
CA ALA A 15 10.57 13.32 -0.24
C ALA A 15 9.06 13.27 -0.57
N PHE A 16 8.32 12.41 0.13
CA PHE A 16 6.87 12.32 -0.03
C PHE A 16 6.20 13.62 0.44
N GLN A 17 5.19 14.08 -0.32
CA GLN A 17 4.42 15.28 0.00
C GLN A 17 3.02 14.85 0.48
N PRO A 18 2.76 14.84 1.80
CA PRO A 18 1.51 14.34 2.36
C PRO A 18 0.36 15.33 2.19
N VAL A 19 -0.87 14.81 2.24
CA VAL A 19 -2.11 15.59 2.29
C VAL A 19 -2.84 15.30 3.60
N THR A 20 -3.26 16.34 4.31
CA THR A 20 -3.99 16.16 5.57
C THR A 20 -5.28 15.37 5.35
N ILE A 21 -5.52 14.36 6.19
CA ILE A 21 -6.71 13.51 6.09
C ILE A 21 -7.80 14.04 7.01
N ARG A 22 -8.90 14.53 6.42
CA ARG A 22 -10.11 14.95 7.16
C ARG A 22 -11.32 14.09 6.81
N THR A 23 -11.27 13.40 5.68
CA THR A 23 -12.34 12.59 5.13
C THR A 23 -11.82 11.27 4.57
N ALA A 24 -12.73 10.31 4.34
CA ALA A 24 -12.41 9.09 3.60
C ALA A 24 -11.85 9.36 2.20
N ARG A 25 -12.28 10.46 1.55
CA ARG A 25 -11.76 10.87 0.24
C ARG A 25 -10.28 11.29 0.34
N ASP A 26 -9.92 12.00 1.41
CA ASP A 26 -8.53 12.42 1.62
C ASP A 26 -7.62 11.22 1.88
N ALA A 27 -8.09 10.21 2.61
CA ALA A 27 -7.36 8.96 2.80
C ALA A 27 -7.06 8.24 1.47
N VAL A 28 -8.05 8.20 0.57
CA VAL A 28 -7.87 7.63 -0.78
C VAL A 28 -6.90 8.46 -1.59
N THR A 29 -6.97 9.80 -1.51
CA THR A 29 -6.02 10.70 -2.18
C THR A 29 -4.59 10.47 -1.67
N ALA A 30 -4.40 10.40 -0.35
CA ALA A 30 -3.10 10.14 0.27
C ALA A 30 -2.52 8.80 -0.18
N ALA A 31 -3.32 7.73 -0.18
CA ALA A 31 -2.92 6.43 -0.69
C ALA A 31 -2.54 6.47 -2.18
N ALA A 32 -3.33 7.16 -3.02
CA ALA A 32 -3.04 7.28 -4.45
C ALA A 32 -1.74 8.06 -4.73
N LEU A 33 -1.48 9.15 -3.99
CA LEU A 33 -0.23 9.89 -4.06
C LEU A 33 0.95 9.03 -3.62
N TYR A 34 0.76 8.23 -2.58
CA TYR A 34 1.80 7.34 -2.09
C TYR A 34 2.14 6.22 -3.09
N LEU A 35 1.14 5.63 -3.73
CA LEU A 35 1.37 4.64 -4.80
C LEU A 35 2.18 5.23 -5.96
N ARG A 36 1.86 6.46 -6.37
CA ARG A 36 2.63 7.17 -7.41
C ARG A 36 4.06 7.44 -6.97
N TRP A 37 4.24 7.83 -5.71
CA TRP A 37 5.55 8.03 -5.12
C TRP A 37 6.37 6.74 -5.08
N LEU A 38 5.75 5.59 -4.76
CA LEU A 38 6.37 4.26 -4.81
C LEU A 38 6.81 3.84 -6.22
N GLY A 39 6.22 4.43 -7.27
CA GLY A 39 6.56 4.18 -8.67
C GLY A 39 5.41 3.60 -9.50
N TYR A 40 4.25 3.31 -8.88
CA TYR A 40 3.09 2.80 -9.60
C TYR A 40 2.49 3.87 -10.52
N ARG A 41 2.24 3.50 -11.77
CA ARG A 41 1.64 4.36 -12.79
C ARG A 41 0.16 4.03 -12.99
N ASP A 42 -0.59 4.99 -13.53
CA ASP A 42 -2.00 4.82 -13.88
C ASP A 42 -2.91 4.42 -12.70
N VAL A 43 -2.61 4.96 -11.51
CA VAL A 43 -3.43 4.74 -10.30
C VAL A 43 -4.82 5.32 -10.51
N ARG A 44 -5.81 4.42 -10.55
CA ARG A 44 -7.24 4.70 -10.69
C ARG A 44 -8.00 4.03 -9.54
N ARG A 45 -9.26 4.42 -9.33
CA ARG A 45 -10.14 3.62 -8.47
C ARG A 45 -10.38 2.27 -9.15
N ALA A 46 -10.35 1.20 -8.36
CA ALA A 46 -10.69 -0.12 -8.87
C ALA A 46 -12.14 -0.12 -9.35
N ASP A 47 -12.40 -0.72 -10.51
CA ASP A 47 -13.76 -0.81 -11.08
C ASP A 47 -14.64 -1.72 -10.23
N GLN A 48 -14.03 -2.74 -9.60
CA GLN A 48 -14.70 -3.58 -8.62
C GLN A 48 -14.60 -2.95 -7.22
N ARG A 49 -15.73 -2.87 -6.54
CA ARG A 49 -15.79 -2.43 -5.14
C ARG A 49 -15.36 -3.61 -4.25
N PRO A 50 -14.24 -3.53 -3.52
CA PRO A 50 -13.89 -4.57 -2.57
C PRO A 50 -14.97 -4.69 -1.48
N PRO A 51 -15.13 -5.89 -0.87
CA PRO A 51 -16.20 -6.16 0.09
C PRO A 51 -16.11 -5.29 1.35
N SER A 52 -14.92 -4.82 1.69
CA SER A 52 -14.66 -3.76 2.65
C SER A 52 -13.87 -2.63 1.97
N GLY A 53 -13.95 -1.40 2.49
CA GLY A 53 -13.14 -0.23 2.06
C GLY A 53 -13.26 0.23 0.60
N ILE A 54 -12.20 0.87 0.10
CA ILE A 54 -12.12 1.50 -1.22
C ILE A 54 -10.88 0.96 -1.96
N GLY A 55 -11.11 0.32 -3.11
CA GLY A 55 -10.05 -0.21 -3.96
C GLY A 55 -9.43 0.85 -4.86
N LEU A 56 -8.10 0.84 -4.95
CA LEU A 56 -7.29 1.52 -5.94
C LEU A 56 -6.57 0.45 -6.78
N ALA A 57 -6.52 0.65 -8.09
CA ALA A 57 -5.82 -0.24 -9.01
C ALA A 57 -4.79 0.56 -9.82
N ALA A 58 -3.64 -0.05 -10.06
CA ALA A 58 -2.64 0.40 -11.02
C ALA A 58 -2.11 -0.83 -11.77
N ARG A 59 -1.27 -0.63 -12.80
CA ARG A 59 -0.72 -1.75 -13.57
C ARG A 59 0.03 -2.71 -12.63
N GLY A 60 -0.51 -3.92 -12.45
CA GLY A 60 0.07 -4.98 -11.64
C GLY A 60 -0.15 -4.86 -10.13
N VAL A 61 -0.92 -3.89 -9.63
CA VAL A 61 -1.18 -3.72 -8.18
C VAL A 61 -2.64 -3.40 -7.86
N LEU A 62 -3.13 -4.02 -6.78
CA LEU A 62 -4.39 -3.73 -6.13
C LEU A 62 -4.12 -3.18 -4.72
N ALA A 63 -4.53 -1.94 -4.45
CA ALA A 63 -4.38 -1.30 -3.16
C ALA A 63 -5.74 -1.11 -2.49
N GLN A 64 -5.84 -1.55 -1.24
CA GLN A 64 -7.02 -1.40 -0.42
C GLN A 64 -6.87 -0.20 0.52
N VAL A 65 -7.90 0.64 0.63
CA VAL A 65 -7.95 1.74 1.61
C VAL A 65 -9.15 1.56 2.52
N ASP A 66 -8.91 1.35 3.81
CA ASP A 66 -9.94 1.31 4.85
C ASP A 66 -9.93 2.60 5.69
N PRO A 67 -10.90 3.50 5.46
CA PRO A 67 -11.05 4.74 6.21
C PRO A 67 -11.85 4.57 7.52
N THR A 68 -12.19 3.35 7.92
CA THR A 68 -13.00 3.12 9.13
C THR A 68 -12.18 3.31 10.40
N VAL A 69 -12.90 3.44 11.52
CA VAL A 69 -12.32 3.58 12.86
C VAL A 69 -12.07 2.24 13.56
N ARG A 70 -12.26 1.11 12.86
CA ARG A 70 -12.03 -0.24 13.41
C ARG A 70 -10.77 -0.83 12.79
N PRO A 71 -9.92 -1.53 13.57
CA PRO A 71 -8.79 -2.23 13.00
C PRO A 71 -9.22 -3.23 11.93
N ALA A 72 -8.51 -3.27 10.82
CA ALA A 72 -8.76 -4.22 9.75
C ALA A 72 -8.52 -5.65 10.25
N SER A 73 -9.42 -6.54 9.87
CA SER A 73 -9.45 -7.93 10.36
C SER A 73 -8.57 -8.85 9.53
N LEU A 74 -8.32 -10.05 10.06
CA LEU A 74 -7.66 -11.13 9.33
C LEU A 74 -8.37 -11.42 7.99
N ARG A 75 -9.70 -11.48 8.02
CA ARG A 75 -10.52 -11.75 6.84
C ARG A 75 -10.34 -10.69 5.76
N ASP A 76 -10.21 -9.42 6.13
CA ASP A 76 -10.01 -8.34 5.16
C ASP A 76 -8.69 -8.50 4.40
N VAL A 77 -7.62 -8.90 5.10
CA VAL A 77 -6.32 -9.20 4.48
C VAL A 77 -6.40 -10.40 3.54
N GLU A 78 -7.03 -11.49 3.97
CA GLU A 78 -7.14 -12.70 3.14
C GLU A 78 -8.02 -12.48 1.90
N CYS A 79 -9.14 -11.76 2.05
CA CYS A 79 -9.99 -11.40 0.92
C CYS A 79 -9.23 -10.55 -0.10
N LEU A 80 -8.50 -9.53 0.34
CA LEU A 80 -7.68 -8.71 -0.53
C LEU A 80 -6.65 -9.54 -1.30
N TRP A 81 -5.95 -10.43 -0.60
CA TRP A 81 -4.93 -11.28 -1.19
C TRP A 81 -5.50 -12.23 -2.25
N LEU A 82 -6.64 -12.89 -1.96
CA LEU A 82 -7.32 -13.76 -2.92
C LEU A 82 -7.82 -13.01 -4.16
N THR A 83 -8.36 -11.80 -4.00
CA THR A 83 -8.75 -10.95 -5.13
C THR A 83 -7.55 -10.61 -5.99
N ALA A 84 -6.44 -10.17 -5.37
CA ALA A 84 -5.22 -9.81 -6.10
C ALA A 84 -4.62 -11.01 -6.85
N MET A 85 -4.58 -12.19 -6.23
CA MET A 85 -4.15 -13.42 -6.91
C MET A 85 -5.03 -13.75 -8.11
N THR A 86 -6.35 -13.60 -7.97
CA THR A 86 -7.29 -13.83 -9.07
C THR A 86 -7.05 -12.87 -10.24
N GLU A 87 -6.69 -11.62 -9.93
CA GLU A 87 -6.34 -10.59 -10.92
C GLU A 87 -4.88 -10.66 -11.38
N SER A 88 -4.09 -11.65 -10.91
CA SER A 88 -2.65 -11.75 -11.17
C SER A 88 -1.88 -10.47 -10.83
N ALA A 89 -2.26 -9.82 -9.74
CA ALA A 89 -1.69 -8.57 -9.26
C ALA A 89 -1.07 -8.75 -7.87
N VAL A 90 -0.08 -7.92 -7.53
CA VAL A 90 0.34 -7.76 -6.13
C VAL A 90 -0.69 -6.91 -5.39
N CYS A 91 -0.73 -6.98 -4.05
CA CYS A 91 -1.62 -6.12 -3.28
C CYS A 91 -1.00 -5.53 -2.04
N LEU A 92 -1.59 -4.43 -1.56
CA LEU A 92 -1.22 -3.75 -0.34
C LEU A 92 -2.43 -3.09 0.33
N TYR A 93 -2.34 -2.84 1.64
CA TYR A 93 -3.47 -2.40 2.45
C TYR A 93 -3.11 -1.16 3.30
N PHE A 94 -3.81 -0.06 3.08
CA PHE A 94 -3.86 1.12 3.95
C PHE A 94 -5.06 1.07 4.91
N SER A 95 -4.83 1.35 6.19
CA SER A 95 -5.89 1.50 7.20
C SER A 95 -5.68 2.74 8.06
N LEU A 96 -6.75 3.49 8.38
CA LEU A 96 -6.69 4.58 9.37
C LEU A 96 -6.60 4.05 10.81
N ALA A 97 -7.38 3.03 11.14
CA ALA A 97 -7.44 2.45 12.48
C ALA A 97 -6.39 1.35 12.74
N GLY A 98 -5.58 1.03 11.73
CA GLY A 98 -4.59 -0.04 11.80
C GLY A 98 -5.18 -1.43 11.60
N PHE A 99 -4.49 -2.42 12.16
CA PHE A 99 -4.72 -3.84 11.88
C PHE A 99 -4.78 -4.63 13.17
N ALA A 100 -5.67 -5.62 13.22
CA ALA A 100 -5.66 -6.60 14.30
C ALA A 100 -4.32 -7.37 14.31
N PRO A 101 -3.84 -7.85 15.48
CA PRO A 101 -2.59 -8.59 15.57
C PRO A 101 -2.52 -9.79 14.63
N GLU A 102 -3.60 -10.58 14.54
CA GLU A 102 -3.69 -11.71 13.62
C GLU A 102 -3.62 -11.30 12.14
N ALA A 103 -4.21 -10.15 11.78
CA ALA A 103 -4.16 -9.62 10.43
C ALA A 103 -2.72 -9.25 10.03
N ARG A 104 -1.96 -8.67 10.96
CA ARG A 104 -0.56 -8.29 10.74
C ARG A 104 0.34 -9.53 10.54
N GLY A 105 0.19 -10.52 11.42
CA GLY A 105 0.93 -11.79 11.29
C GLY A 105 0.61 -12.51 9.97
N ARG A 106 -0.67 -12.53 9.57
CA ARG A 106 -1.07 -13.12 8.29
C ARG A 106 -0.49 -12.37 7.10
N ALA A 107 -0.51 -11.04 7.13
CA ALA A 107 0.04 -10.23 6.06
C ALA A 107 1.55 -10.43 5.88
N ASP A 108 2.31 -10.60 6.97
CA ASP A 108 3.73 -10.96 6.88
C ASP A 108 3.91 -12.33 6.18
N SER A 109 3.09 -13.33 6.50
CA SER A 109 3.15 -14.65 5.85
C SER A 109 2.74 -14.64 4.37
N LEU A 110 1.78 -13.78 3.99
CA LEU A 110 1.30 -13.65 2.62
C LEU A 110 2.10 -12.66 1.77
N GLY A 111 3.06 -11.94 2.37
CA GLY A 111 3.82 -10.90 1.70
C GLY A 111 3.00 -9.64 1.37
N VAL A 112 1.90 -9.38 2.09
CA VAL A 112 1.01 -8.23 1.85
C VAL A 112 1.54 -7.01 2.61
N PRO A 113 1.98 -5.93 1.95
CA PRO A 113 2.40 -4.69 2.59
C PRO A 113 1.23 -4.01 3.32
N LEU A 114 1.44 -3.69 4.60
CA LEU A 114 0.48 -2.99 5.44
C LEU A 114 0.97 -1.59 5.82
N PHE A 115 0.10 -0.61 5.68
CA PHE A 115 0.35 0.78 6.00
C PHE A 115 -0.74 1.36 6.90
N VAL A 116 -0.34 2.10 7.92
CA VAL A 116 -1.26 2.93 8.71
C VAL A 116 -1.21 4.35 8.17
N LEU A 117 -2.37 4.86 7.77
CA LEU A 117 -2.54 6.27 7.42
C LEU A 117 -2.76 7.07 8.70
N ASP A 118 -1.84 7.97 9.05
CA ASP A 118 -2.13 8.96 10.08
C ASP A 118 -2.83 10.18 9.50
N LEU A 119 -3.42 11.01 10.37
CA LEU A 119 -4.15 12.21 9.96
C LEU A 119 -3.27 13.28 9.30
N THR A 120 -1.94 13.16 9.42
CA THR A 120 -1.00 14.04 8.70
C THR A 120 -0.89 13.67 7.22
N GLY A 121 -1.30 12.47 6.84
CA GLY A 121 -1.34 11.99 5.46
C GLY A 121 -0.15 11.13 5.06
N THR A 122 0.77 10.84 5.98
CA THR A 122 1.95 10.01 5.69
C THR A 122 1.64 8.55 6.00
N PRO A 123 1.66 7.65 5.00
CA PRO A 123 1.50 6.23 5.28
C PRO A 123 2.73 5.67 6.00
N ARG A 124 2.50 5.05 7.17
CA ARG A 124 3.54 4.43 7.98
C ARG A 124 3.57 2.92 7.76
N PRO A 125 4.71 2.32 7.36
CA PRO A 125 4.82 0.88 7.18
C PRO A 125 4.70 0.17 8.54
N VAL A 126 3.86 -0.85 8.64
CA VAL A 126 3.74 -1.61 9.88
C VAL A 126 4.30 -3.01 9.80
N ASN A 127 4.56 -3.58 8.63
CA ASN A 127 5.07 -4.95 8.54
C ASN A 127 6.34 -5.03 7.67
N GLY A 128 6.94 -6.24 7.59
CA GLY A 128 8.17 -6.46 6.83
C GLY A 128 8.02 -6.09 5.35
N PRO A 129 7.03 -6.67 4.65
CA PRO A 129 6.74 -6.36 3.25
C PRO A 129 6.54 -4.87 2.96
N ALA A 130 5.92 -4.10 3.86
CA ALA A 130 5.78 -2.66 3.67
C ALA A 130 7.11 -1.89 3.75
N ARG A 131 8.02 -2.29 4.65
CA ARG A 131 9.34 -1.67 4.74
C ARG A 131 10.18 -2.00 3.51
N GLU A 132 10.10 -3.24 3.03
CA GLU A 132 10.76 -3.68 1.80
C GLU A 132 10.25 -2.89 0.59
N LEU A 133 8.93 -2.79 0.42
CA LEU A 133 8.33 -2.02 -0.68
C LEU A 133 8.74 -0.55 -0.68
N ILE A 134 8.88 0.08 0.50
CA ILE A 134 9.39 1.45 0.58
C ILE A 134 10.83 1.52 0.07
N ALA A 135 11.68 0.59 0.48
CA ALA A 135 13.10 0.55 0.16
C ALA A 135 13.37 0.26 -1.32
N THR A 136 12.61 -0.65 -1.93
CA THR A 136 12.81 -1.07 -3.33
C THR A 136 11.98 -0.26 -4.31
N GLY A 137 10.79 0.15 -3.92
CA GLY A 137 9.77 0.66 -4.84
C GLY A 137 9.02 -0.42 -5.60
N ALA A 138 8.11 0.06 -6.44
CA ALA A 138 7.31 -0.72 -7.38
C ALA A 138 8.15 -1.29 -8.53
#